data_AF-A0A6G2DX49-F1
#
_entry.id   AF-A0A6G2DX49-F1
#
_cell.length_a   1.000
_cell.length_b   1.000
_cell.length_c   1.000
_cell.angle_alpha   90.00
_cell.angle_beta   90.00
_cell.angle_gamma   90.00
#
_symmetry.space_group_name_H-M   'P 1'
#
loop_
_entity.id
_entity.type
_entity.pdbx_description
1 polymer ?
#
loop_
_entity_poly.entity_id
_entity_poly.type
_entity_poly.pdbx_seq_one_letter_code
_entity_poly.pdbx_strand_id
1 'polypeptide(L)'
;LYSDNEEEKVITRSVLLYTLDKILRLLHPIMPFVTEEIFGQISEGSIVTAEYPTVNPAFEDLAAHTGVESLKDLIRAVRNARAEVN
;
A
#
# COMPACT_ATOMS: atom_id res chain seq x y z
N LEU A 1 2.80 4.26 -12.26
CA LEU A 1 1.60 4.44 -13.11
C LEU A 1 1.77 5.55 -14.14
N TYR A 2 2.26 6.73 -13.74
CA TYR A 2 2.45 7.89 -14.61
C TYR A 2 3.91 8.18 -15.02
N SER A 3 4.86 7.29 -14.72
CA SER A 3 6.22 7.39 -15.28
C SER A 3 6.17 7.07 -16.78
N ASP A 4 7.08 7.60 -17.60
CA ASP A 4 7.18 7.23 -19.01
C ASP A 4 7.92 5.90 -19.22
N ASN A 5 8.52 5.35 -18.16
CA ASN A 5 9.21 4.07 -18.15
C ASN A 5 8.27 2.91 -17.82
N GLU A 6 8.13 1.95 -18.74
CA GLU A 6 7.28 0.77 -18.55
C GLU A 6 7.76 -0.14 -17.41
N GLU A 7 9.06 -0.27 -17.19
CA GLU A 7 9.60 -1.09 -16.09
C GLU A 7 9.19 -0.52 -14.72
N GLU A 8 9.27 0.79 -14.56
CA GLU A 8 8.84 1.47 -13.33
C GLU A 8 7.33 1.34 -13.09
N LYS A 9 6.52 1.36 -14.15
CA LYS A 9 5.07 1.14 -14.04
C LYS A 9 4.77 -0.26 -13.53
N VAL A 10 5.45 -1.29 -14.07
CA VAL A 10 5.28 -2.68 -13.65
C VAL A 10 5.66 -2.82 -12.18
N ILE A 11 6.84 -2.33 -11.77
CA ILE A 11 7.29 -2.39 -10.38
C ILE A 11 6.27 -1.73 -9.45
N THR A 12 5.82 -0.51 -9.79
CA THR A 12 4.82 0.21 -8.97
C THR A 12 3.53 -0.60 -8.82
N ARG A 13 3.02 -1.18 -9.90
CA ARG A 13 1.79 -2.00 -9.88
C ARG A 13 1.97 -3.26 -9.04
N SER A 14 3.11 -3.94 -9.17
CA SER A 14 3.44 -5.12 -8.37
C SER A 14 3.46 -4.81 -6.88
N VAL A 15 4.08 -3.70 -6.46
CA VAL A 15 4.11 -3.27 -5.05
C VAL A 15 2.71 -2.95 -4.54
N LEU A 16 1.89 -2.25 -5.34
CA LEU A 16 0.51 -1.91 -4.97
C LEU A 16 -0.36 -3.16 -4.82
N LEU A 17 -0.29 -4.10 -5.77
CA LEU A 17 -1.03 -5.36 -5.71
C LEU A 17 -0.59 -6.21 -4.51
N TYR A 18 0.71 -6.31 -4.28
CA TYR A 18 1.25 -7.01 -3.12
C TYR A 18 0.74 -6.41 -1.80
N THR A 19 0.79 -5.08 -1.67
CA THR A 19 0.37 -4.39 -0.45
C THR A 19 -1.15 -4.52 -0.24
N LEU A 20 -1.94 -4.41 -1.32
CA LEU A 20 -3.38 -4.59 -1.28
C LEU A 20 -3.77 -6.00 -0.81
N ASP A 21 -3.15 -7.05 -1.35
CA ASP A 21 -3.36 -8.44 -0.91
C ASP A 21 -3.17 -8.60 0.61
N LYS A 22 -2.09 -8.03 1.16
CA LYS A 22 -1.80 -8.11 2.59
C LYS A 22 -2.83 -7.34 3.43
N ILE A 23 -3.24 -6.15 2.99
CA ILE A 23 -4.28 -5.36 3.66
C ILE A 23 -5.61 -6.12 3.70
N LEU A 24 -6.03 -6.72 2.57
CA LEU A 24 -7.29 -7.47 2.51
C LEU A 24 -7.28 -8.66 3.48
N ARG A 25 -6.17 -9.41 3.55
CA ARG A 25 -6.05 -10.55 4.48
C ARG A 25 -6.08 -10.13 5.94
N LEU A 26 -5.43 -9.01 6.28
CA LEU A 26 -5.49 -8.44 7.64
C LEU A 26 -6.89 -7.97 8.01
N LEU A 27 -7.63 -7.42 7.04
CA LEU A 27 -8.95 -6.84 7.25
C LEU A 27 -10.08 -7.88 7.20
N HIS A 28 -9.86 -9.05 6.60
CA HIS A 28 -10.87 -10.08 6.38
C HIS A 28 -11.64 -10.52 7.65
N PRO A 29 -11.00 -10.71 8.82
CA PRO A 29 -11.73 -11.05 10.04
C PRO A 29 -12.74 -9.99 10.50
N ILE A 30 -12.59 -8.73 10.06
CA ILE A 30 -13.45 -7.60 10.41
C ILE A 30 -14.50 -7.36 9.32
N MET A 31 -14.13 -7.52 8.05
CA MET A 31 -14.95 -7.13 6.90
C MET A 31 -14.97 -8.23 5.82
N PRO A 32 -15.54 -9.41 6.12
CA PRO A 32 -15.33 -10.62 5.31
C PRO A 32 -15.88 -10.51 3.89
N PHE A 33 -17.08 -9.95 3.71
CA PHE A 33 -17.71 -9.89 2.38
C PHE A 33 -17.05 -8.90 1.43
N VAL A 34 -16.67 -7.71 1.93
CA VAL A 34 -16.01 -6.68 1.12
C VAL A 34 -14.62 -7.14 0.72
N THR A 35 -13.88 -7.75 1.65
CA THR A 35 -12.53 -8.25 1.37
C THR A 35 -12.53 -9.44 0.41
N GLU A 36 -13.51 -10.35 0.51
CA GLU A 36 -13.69 -11.45 -0.45
C GLU A 36 -13.97 -10.94 -1.86
N GLU A 37 -14.90 -9.99 -2.00
CA GLU A 37 -15.28 -9.44 -3.30
C GLU A 37 -14.09 -8.76 -3.99
N ILE A 38 -13.32 -7.94 -3.25
CA ILE A 38 -12.13 -7.29 -3.80
C ILE A 38 -11.03 -8.31 -4.11
N PHE A 39 -10.85 -9.32 -3.27
CA PHE A 39 -9.85 -10.37 -3.46
C PHE A 39 -10.11 -11.18 -4.74
N GLY A 40 -11.37 -11.52 -5.02
CA GLY A 40 -11.77 -12.23 -6.24
C GLY A 40 -11.49 -11.46 -7.53
N GLN A 41 -11.29 -10.14 -7.48
CA GLN A 41 -10.89 -9.33 -8.65
C GLN A 41 -9.37 -9.37 -8.90
N ILE A 42 -8.56 -9.76 -7.92
CA ILE A 42 -7.09 -9.69 -7.99
C ILE A 42 -6.40 -11.06 -7.95
N SER A 43 -7.07 -12.11 -7.47
CA SER A 43 -6.53 -13.45 -7.35
C SER A 43 -7.61 -14.49 -7.65
N GLU A 44 -7.18 -15.65 -8.13
CA GLU A 44 -8.04 -16.84 -8.18
C GLU A 44 -8.12 -17.47 -6.77
N GLY A 45 -9.30 -17.97 -6.40
CA GLY A 45 -9.55 -18.60 -5.10
C GLY A 45 -10.24 -17.69 -4.07
N SER A 46 -10.34 -18.18 -2.82
CA SER A 46 -10.99 -17.46 -1.72
C SER A 46 -9.97 -16.96 -0.71
N ILE A 47 -10.21 -15.76 -0.17
CA ILE A 47 -9.34 -15.18 0.86
C ILE A 47 -9.39 -15.98 2.18
N VAL A 48 -10.47 -16.73 2.42
CA VAL A 48 -10.65 -17.59 3.61
C VAL A 48 -9.59 -18.69 3.70
N THR A 49 -9.18 -19.24 2.55
CA THR A 49 -8.16 -20.30 2.47
C THR A 49 -6.74 -19.76 2.31
N ALA A 50 -6.61 -18.44 2.23
CA ALA A 50 -5.35 -17.80 1.90
C ALA A 50 -4.48 -17.65 3.15
N GLU A 51 -3.17 -17.88 3.02
CA GLU A 51 -2.24 -17.79 4.16
C GLU A 51 -2.26 -16.40 4.83
N TYR A 52 -2.24 -16.39 6.15
CA TYR A 52 -2.18 -15.15 6.92
C TYR A 52 -0.83 -14.44 6.69
N PRO A 53 -0.81 -13.12 6.51
CA PRO A 53 0.42 -12.38 6.22
C PRO A 53 1.41 -12.46 7.39
N THR A 54 2.67 -12.74 7.06
CA THR A 54 3.80 -12.77 7.99
C THR A 54 4.79 -11.66 7.66
N VAL A 55 5.56 -11.24 8.66
CA VAL A 55 6.61 -10.21 8.48
C VAL A 55 7.74 -10.79 7.63
N ASN A 56 8.15 -10.05 6.60
CA ASN A 56 9.33 -10.35 5.82
C ASN A 56 10.46 -9.37 6.17
N PRO A 57 11.53 -9.82 6.86
CA PRO A 57 12.65 -8.95 7.22
C PRO A 57 13.34 -8.28 6.03
N ALA A 58 13.25 -8.86 4.82
CA ALA A 58 13.83 -8.27 3.62
C ALA A 58 13.17 -6.94 3.20
N PHE A 59 11.98 -6.63 3.73
CA PHE A 59 11.27 -5.37 3.46
C PHE A 59 11.43 -4.34 4.58
N GLU A 60 12.26 -4.63 5.59
CA GLU A 60 12.57 -3.69 6.65
C GLU A 60 13.66 -2.71 6.18
N ASP A 61 13.24 -1.49 5.86
CA ASP A 61 14.14 -0.41 5.42
C ASP A 61 13.89 0.87 6.23
N LEU A 62 14.75 1.09 7.22
CA LEU A 62 14.68 2.24 8.10
C LEU A 62 14.96 3.56 7.37
N ALA A 63 15.88 3.55 6.40
CA ALA A 63 16.25 4.76 5.66
C ALA A 63 15.08 5.22 4.77
N ALA A 64 14.43 4.29 4.09
CA ALA A 64 13.21 4.57 3.32
C ALA A 64 12.08 5.08 4.22
N HIS A 65 11.88 4.49 5.40
CA HIS A 65 10.87 4.93 6.36
C HIS A 65 11.09 6.38 6.80
N THR A 66 12.30 6.73 7.26
CA THR A 66 12.63 8.10 7.68
C THR A 66 12.52 9.10 6.53
N GLY A 67 12.91 8.71 5.32
CA GLY A 67 12.77 9.54 4.13
C GLY A 67 11.31 9.90 3.83
N VAL A 68 10.40 8.92 3.88
CA VAL A 68 8.97 9.13 3.62
C VAL A 68 8.32 10.01 4.70
N GLU A 69 8.66 9.81 5.98
CA GLU A 69 8.12 10.67 7.06
C GLU A 69 8.58 12.12 6.91
N SER A 70 9.87 12.34 6.60
CA SER A 70 10.41 13.68 6.35
C SER A 70 9.69 14.40 5.19
N LEU A 71 9.38 13.66 4.12
CA LEU A 71 8.62 14.18 2.98
C LEU A 71 7.17 14.53 3.38
N LYS A 72 6.51 13.70 4.18
CA LYS A 72 5.15 13.99 4.68
C LYS A 72 5.13 15.27 5.51
N ASP A 73 6.13 15.49 6.35
CA ASP A 73 6.22 16.68 7.19
C ASP A 73 6.47 17.95 6.37
N LEU A 74 7.31 17.88 5.34
CA LEU A 74 7.48 18.97 4.39
C LEU A 74 6.15 19.33 3.70
N ILE A 75 5.40 18.32 3.20
CA ILE A 75 4.10 18.53 2.56
C ILE A 75 3.11 19.19 3.53
N ARG A 76 3.07 18.73 4.79
CA ARG A 76 2.23 19.33 5.84
C ARG A 76 2.60 20.79 6.09
N ALA A 77 3.89 21.10 6.22
CA ALA A 77 4.36 22.47 6.44
C ALA A 77 3.96 23.41 5.30
N VAL A 78 4.15 22.99 4.05
CA VAL A 78 3.72 23.77 2.87
C VAL A 78 2.22 23.98 2.85
N ARG A 79 1.43 22.94 3.16
CA ARG A 79 -0.04 23.05 3.20
C ARG A 79 -0.51 24.02 4.28
N ASN A 80 0.12 24.00 5.45
CA ASN A 80 -0.22 24.91 6.55
C ASN A 80 0.14 26.36 6.20
N ALA A 81 1.33 26.61 5.67
CA ALA A 81 1.73 27.95 5.23
C ALA A 81 0.77 28.51 4.16
N ARG A 82 0.29 27.67 3.23
CA ARG A 82 -0.74 28.10 2.26
C ARG A 82 -2.10 28.40 2.89
N ALA A 83 -2.47 27.69 3.95
CA ALA A 83 -3.73 27.91 4.65
C ALA A 83 -3.71 29.17 5.53
N GLU A 84 -2.53 29.58 6.04
CA GLU A 84 -2.36 30.80 6.85
C GLU A 84 -2.35 32.09 6.00
N VAL A 85 -1.99 31.99 4.72
CA VAL A 85 -1.88 33.14 3.80
C VAL A 85 -3.20 33.44 3.05
N ASN A 86 -4.18 32.52 3.08
CA ASN A 86 -5.53 32.71 2.52
C ASN A 86 -6.55 32.98 3.63
#